data_AF-B5VN36-F1
#
_entry.id   AF-B5VN36-F1
#
_cell.length_a   1.000
_cell.length_b   1.000
_cell.length_c   1.000
_cell.angle_alpha   90.00
_cell.angle_beta   90.00
_cell.angle_gamma   90.00
#
_symmetry.space_group_name_H-M   'P 1'
#
loop_
_entity.id
_entity.type
_entity.pdbx_description
1 polymer ?
#
loop_
_entity_poly.entity_id
_entity_poly.type
_entity_poly.pdbx_seq_one_letter_code
_entity_poly.pdbx_strand_id
1 'polypeptide(L)'
;MGLIFQANVFGPYYFISKILPQLTRGKAYIVWISSIMSDPKYLSLNDIELLKTNASYEGSKRLVDLLHLATYKDLKKLGINQYVVQPGIFTSHSFSKYLNFFTYFGMLCLFYLARLLGSPWHNIDGYKAANAPVYVTRLANPNFEKQDVKYGSATSRDGMPYIKTQEIDPTGMSDVFAYIQKKKLEWDEKLKDQIVETRTPI
;
A
#
# COMPACT_ATOMS: atom_id res chain seq x y z
N MET A 1 6.24 8.87 16.73
CA MET A 1 5.78 8.35 15.43
C MET A 1 5.26 9.49 14.60
N GLY A 2 5.79 9.65 13.38
CA GLY A 2 5.23 10.58 12.42
C GLY A 2 3.84 10.16 11.99
N LEU A 3 2.97 11.15 11.72
CA LEU A 3 1.56 10.92 11.42
C LEU A 3 1.36 9.97 10.23
N ILE A 4 2.10 10.20 9.15
CA ILE A 4 1.97 9.42 7.91
C ILE A 4 2.52 8.01 8.10
N PHE A 5 3.62 7.84 8.84
CA PHE A 5 4.15 6.53 9.20
C PHE A 5 3.13 5.74 10.04
N GLN A 6 2.54 6.37 11.05
CA GLN A 6 1.54 5.75 11.91
C GLN A 6 0.30 5.31 11.10
N ALA A 7 -0.22 6.17 10.23
CA ALA A 7 -1.44 5.91 9.47
C ALA A 7 -1.25 4.89 8.34
N ASN A 8 -0.16 4.99 7.57
CA ASN A 8 0.03 4.19 6.36
C ASN A 8 0.85 2.92 6.57
N VAL A 9 1.69 2.86 7.61
CA VAL A 9 2.67 1.78 7.79
C VAL A 9 2.41 1.03 9.08
N PHE A 10 2.69 1.66 10.22
CA PHE A 10 2.74 0.96 11.50
C PHE A 10 1.35 0.55 12.02
N GLY A 11 0.37 1.45 11.96
CA GLY A 11 -1.00 1.17 12.42
C GLY A 11 -1.63 -0.03 11.71
N PRO A 12 -1.68 -0.05 10.37
CA PRO A 12 -2.20 -1.20 9.63
C PRO A 12 -1.42 -2.50 9.88
N TYR A 13 -0.08 -2.43 9.95
CA TYR A 13 0.76 -3.59 10.27
C TYR A 13 0.46 -4.14 11.67
N TYR A 14 0.40 -3.25 12.65
CA TYR A 14 0.12 -3.60 14.03
C TYR A 14 -1.27 -4.24 14.15
N PHE A 15 -2.28 -3.64 13.51
CA PHE A 15 -3.63 -4.20 13.45
C PHE A 15 -3.65 -5.61 12.87
N ILE A 16 -3.05 -5.82 11.69
CA ILE A 16 -2.93 -7.15 11.06
C ILE A 16 -2.27 -8.14 12.02
N SER A 17 -1.23 -7.73 12.73
CA SER A 17 -0.52 -8.59 13.68
C SER A 17 -1.39 -9.02 14.88
N LYS A 18 -2.38 -8.20 15.27
CA LYS A 18 -3.32 -8.51 16.36
C LYS A 18 -4.47 -9.42 15.94
N ILE A 19 -4.89 -9.32 14.68
CA ILE A 19 -5.97 -10.16 14.12
C ILE A 19 -5.45 -11.35 13.31
N LEU A 20 -4.14 -11.65 13.42
CA LEU A 20 -3.49 -12.71 12.66
C LEU A 20 -4.19 -14.07 12.81
N PRO A 21 -4.63 -14.52 14.00
CA PRO A 21 -5.35 -15.80 14.13
C PRO A 21 -6.65 -15.86 13.30
N GLN A 22 -7.39 -14.75 13.23
CA GLN A 22 -8.62 -14.63 12.45
C GLN A 22 -8.32 -14.66 10.95
N LEU A 23 -7.28 -13.95 10.51
CA LEU A 23 -6.85 -13.93 9.11
C LEU A 23 -6.37 -15.30 8.64
N THR A 24 -5.61 -16.01 9.47
CA THR A 24 -5.15 -17.39 9.22
C THR A 24 -6.35 -18.33 9.07
N ARG A 25 -7.31 -18.29 10.00
CA ARG A 25 -8.51 -19.13 9.94
C ARG A 25 -9.33 -18.86 8.68
N GLY A 26 -9.44 -17.60 8.27
CA GLY A 26 -10.15 -17.18 7.07
C GLY A 26 -9.40 -17.39 5.76
N LYS A 27 -8.15 -17.85 5.79
CA LYS A 27 -7.25 -17.88 4.60
C LYS A 27 -7.29 -16.56 3.84
N ALA A 28 -7.15 -15.47 4.59
CA ALA A 28 -7.47 -14.13 4.12
C ALA A 28 -6.51 -13.64 3.03
N TYR A 29 -6.99 -12.66 2.26
CA TYR A 29 -6.16 -11.85 1.36
C TYR A 29 -5.85 -10.52 2.02
N ILE A 30 -4.58 -10.15 2.05
CA ILE A 30 -4.10 -8.84 2.51
C ILE A 30 -3.59 -8.08 1.28
N VAL A 31 -4.14 -6.90 1.04
CA VAL A 31 -3.73 -6.06 -0.09
C VAL A 31 -3.22 -4.72 0.41
N TRP A 32 -1.93 -4.51 0.24
CA TRP A 32 -1.28 -3.25 0.55
C TRP A 32 -1.41 -2.26 -0.61
N ILE A 33 -1.99 -1.09 -0.36
CA ILE A 33 -2.09 -0.03 -1.36
C ILE A 33 -0.85 0.88 -1.28
N SER A 34 0.12 0.60 -2.16
CA SER A 34 1.32 1.40 -2.37
C SER A 34 1.05 2.54 -3.39
N SER A 35 2.11 3.08 -3.99
CA SER A 35 2.08 4.10 -5.04
C SER A 35 3.13 3.79 -6.11
N ILE A 36 2.99 4.43 -7.27
CA ILE A 36 4.10 4.54 -8.25
C ILE A 36 5.27 5.36 -7.70
N MET A 37 5.01 6.23 -6.71
CA MET A 37 6.01 7.07 -6.05
C MET A 37 6.51 6.41 -4.76
N SER A 38 7.31 5.35 -4.91
CA SER A 38 7.85 4.55 -3.80
C SER A 38 9.32 4.18 -4.03
N ASP A 39 10.04 5.07 -4.71
CA ASP A 39 11.43 4.89 -5.11
C ASP A 39 12.37 4.73 -3.89
N PRO A 40 13.46 3.94 -3.99
CA PRO A 40 14.45 3.79 -2.93
C PRO A 40 14.98 5.10 -2.33
N LYS A 41 15.05 6.19 -3.10
CA LYS A 41 15.53 7.50 -2.62
C LYS A 41 14.69 8.11 -1.49
N TYR A 42 13.45 7.65 -1.31
CA TYR A 42 12.56 8.11 -0.24
C TYR A 42 12.76 7.36 1.08
N LEU A 43 13.64 6.36 1.10
CA LEU A 43 14.01 5.64 2.32
C LEU A 43 15.15 6.36 3.05
N SER A 44 14.95 6.63 4.34
CA SER A 44 16.01 7.02 5.25
C SER A 44 15.95 6.14 6.50
N LEU A 45 16.99 5.33 6.72
CA LEU A 45 17.06 4.47 7.91
C LEU A 45 17.21 5.29 9.21
N ASN A 46 17.69 6.53 9.11
CA ASN A 46 17.77 7.47 10.23
C ASN A 46 16.44 8.19 10.53
N ASP A 47 15.42 8.00 9.69
CA ASP A 47 14.10 8.63 9.80
C ASP A 47 12.97 7.69 9.37
N ILE A 48 12.99 6.44 9.84
CA ILE A 48 11.96 5.42 9.49
C ILE A 48 10.55 5.88 9.89
N GLU A 49 10.41 6.63 11.00
CA GLU A 49 9.12 7.17 11.44
C GLU A 49 8.66 8.40 10.65
N LEU A 50 9.43 8.86 9.65
CA LEU A 50 9.11 9.94 8.71
C LEU A 50 8.81 11.28 9.42
N LEU A 51 9.65 11.65 10.38
CA LEU A 51 9.50 12.86 11.19
C LEU A 51 10.23 14.07 10.60
N LYS A 52 11.29 13.85 9.83
CA LYS A 52 12.18 14.91 9.31
C LYS A 52 12.06 15.11 7.80
N THR A 53 11.65 14.07 7.08
CA THR A 53 11.53 14.12 5.61
C THR A 53 10.38 15.02 5.13
N ASN A 54 10.60 15.71 4.01
CA ASN A 54 9.56 16.45 3.28
C ASN A 54 8.76 15.56 2.30
N ALA A 55 9.12 14.28 2.17
CA ALA A 55 8.48 13.31 1.28
C ALA A 55 7.91 12.13 2.09
N SER A 56 7.18 12.44 3.16
CA SER A 56 6.64 11.44 4.10
C SER A 56 5.58 10.54 3.44
N TYR A 57 4.83 11.03 2.46
CA TYR A 57 3.90 10.19 1.71
C TYR A 57 4.65 9.11 0.92
N GLU A 58 5.61 9.50 0.08
CA GLU A 58 6.41 8.60 -0.74
C GLU A 58 7.24 7.64 0.11
N GLY A 59 7.85 8.15 1.19
CA GLY A 59 8.57 7.35 2.17
C GLY A 59 7.68 6.27 2.79
N SER A 60 6.42 6.60 3.13
CA SER A 60 5.49 5.60 3.67
C SER A 60 5.13 4.51 2.65
N LYS A 61 4.98 4.87 1.37
CA LYS A 61 4.70 3.89 0.31
C LYS A 61 5.91 2.99 0.05
N ARG A 62 7.12 3.53 0.13
CA ARG A 62 8.36 2.74 0.12
C ARG A 62 8.44 1.77 1.29
N LEU A 63 8.11 2.21 2.51
CA LEU A 63 8.09 1.34 3.69
C LEU A 63 7.04 0.22 3.57
N VAL A 64 5.87 0.51 3.01
CA VAL A 64 4.83 -0.51 2.73
C VAL A 64 5.36 -1.58 1.77
N ASP A 65 6.07 -1.20 0.71
CA ASP A 65 6.66 -2.16 -0.24
C ASP A 65 7.66 -3.08 0.45
N LEU A 66 8.57 -2.50 1.26
CA LEU A 66 9.59 -3.25 1.98
C LEU A 66 8.99 -4.17 3.04
N LEU A 67 7.99 -3.67 3.78
CA LEU A 67 7.27 -4.47 4.76
C LEU A 67 6.54 -5.64 4.10
N HIS A 68 5.93 -5.41 2.94
CA HIS A 68 5.28 -6.45 2.15
C HIS A 68 6.30 -7.54 1.77
N LEU A 69 7.45 -7.15 1.19
CA LEU A 69 8.53 -8.07 0.83
C LEU A 69 9.05 -8.87 2.04
N ALA A 70 9.14 -8.24 3.20
CA ALA A 70 9.62 -8.88 4.43
C ALA A 70 8.65 -9.92 5.00
N THR A 71 7.34 -9.79 4.74
CA THR A 71 6.30 -10.54 5.47
C THR A 71 5.52 -11.54 4.61
N TYR A 72 5.42 -11.34 3.28
CA TYR A 72 4.50 -12.13 2.46
C TYR A 72 4.79 -13.64 2.49
N LYS A 73 6.06 -14.05 2.56
CA LYS A 73 6.44 -15.47 2.58
C LYS A 73 5.98 -16.16 3.86
N ASP A 74 6.14 -15.49 5.00
CA ASP A 74 5.75 -16.05 6.30
C ASP A 74 4.23 -16.08 6.44
N LEU A 75 3.53 -15.06 5.95
CA LEU A 75 2.08 -15.05 5.88
C LEU A 75 1.54 -16.14 4.95
N LYS A 76 2.22 -16.42 3.83
CA LYS A 76 1.86 -17.52 2.92
C LYS A 76 1.91 -18.89 3.61
N LYS A 77 2.89 -19.13 4.49
CA LYS A 77 2.98 -20.37 5.30
C LYS A 77 1.77 -20.53 6.24
N LEU A 78 1.16 -19.41 6.65
CA LEU A 78 -0.08 -19.38 7.44
C LEU A 78 -1.34 -19.46 6.57
N GLY A 79 -1.22 -19.65 5.26
CA GLY A 79 -2.35 -19.68 4.34
C GLY A 79 -2.96 -18.30 4.03
N ILE A 80 -2.24 -17.21 4.34
CA ILE A 80 -2.64 -15.84 4.04
C ILE A 80 -1.93 -15.37 2.76
N ASN A 81 -2.70 -14.85 1.80
CA ASN A 81 -2.14 -14.33 0.56
C ASN A 81 -1.97 -12.82 0.67
N GLN A 82 -0.72 -12.35 0.66
CA GLN A 82 -0.40 -10.92 0.70
C GLN A 82 0.06 -10.44 -0.68
N TYR A 83 -0.46 -9.30 -1.12
CA TYR A 83 -0.05 -8.60 -2.33
C TYR A 83 0.15 -7.12 -2.07
N VAL A 84 0.97 -6.48 -2.88
CA VAL A 84 1.10 -5.01 -2.93
C VAL A 84 0.67 -4.52 -4.30
N VAL A 85 -0.13 -3.47 -4.31
CA VAL A 85 -0.70 -2.88 -5.52
C VAL A 85 -0.43 -1.38 -5.58
N GLN A 86 -0.58 -0.79 -6.76
CA GLN A 86 -0.63 0.66 -6.93
C GLN A 86 -1.76 1.05 -7.90
N PRO A 87 -2.53 2.11 -7.58
CA PRO A 87 -3.73 2.49 -8.32
C PRO A 87 -3.46 3.36 -9.56
N GLY A 88 -2.21 3.70 -9.85
CA GLY A 88 -1.82 4.72 -10.80
C GLY A 88 -2.28 6.12 -10.37
N ILE A 89 -2.47 6.99 -11.36
CA ILE A 89 -2.93 8.37 -11.23
C ILE A 89 -4.39 8.40 -11.64
N PHE A 90 -5.25 8.81 -10.72
CA PHE A 90 -6.68 8.98 -10.93
C PHE A 90 -7.19 10.18 -10.12
N THR A 91 -8.34 10.72 -10.52
CA THR A 91 -8.96 11.82 -9.78
C THR A 91 -9.67 11.28 -8.55
N SER A 92 -9.23 11.71 -7.38
CA SER A 92 -9.93 11.49 -6.11
C SER A 92 -10.55 12.79 -5.59
N HIS A 93 -11.48 12.66 -4.64
CA HIS A 93 -12.06 13.81 -3.94
C HIS A 93 -11.04 14.65 -3.16
N SER A 94 -9.81 14.17 -2.97
CA SER A 94 -8.74 14.95 -2.34
C SER A 94 -8.34 16.18 -3.16
N PHE A 95 -8.43 16.10 -4.50
CA PHE A 95 -8.04 17.20 -5.39
C PHE A 95 -9.08 18.31 -5.49
N SER A 96 -10.37 18.00 -5.31
CA SER A 96 -11.45 18.99 -5.45
C SER A 96 -11.43 20.09 -4.40
N LYS A 97 -10.71 19.88 -3.28
CA LYS A 97 -10.52 20.91 -2.24
C LYS A 97 -9.55 22.01 -2.67
N TYR A 98 -8.63 21.73 -3.58
CA TYR A 98 -7.53 22.62 -3.95
C TYR A 98 -7.63 23.15 -5.39
N LEU A 99 -8.51 22.57 -6.20
CA LEU A 99 -8.68 22.96 -7.60
C LEU A 99 -9.99 23.73 -7.79
N ASN A 100 -9.91 24.84 -8.52
CA ASN A 100 -11.09 25.51 -9.04
C ASN A 100 -11.54 24.83 -10.35
N PHE A 101 -12.67 25.27 -10.89
CA PHE A 101 -13.23 24.71 -12.11
C PHE A 101 -12.20 24.65 -13.26
N PHE A 102 -11.50 25.75 -13.55
CA PHE A 102 -10.53 25.81 -14.64
C PHE A 102 -9.32 24.90 -14.43
N THR A 103 -8.74 24.91 -13.23
CA THR A 103 -7.56 24.07 -12.93
C THR A 103 -7.91 22.58 -12.88
N TYR A 104 -9.14 22.23 -12.51
CA TYR A 104 -9.64 20.87 -12.59
C TYR A 104 -9.70 20.35 -14.04
N PHE A 105 -10.32 21.10 -14.96
CA PHE A 105 -10.35 20.71 -16.38
C PHE A 105 -8.95 20.71 -17.00
N GLY A 106 -8.10 21.68 -16.64
CA GLY A 106 -6.70 21.71 -17.06
C GLY A 106 -5.93 20.44 -16.66
N MET A 107 -6.07 20.01 -15.40
CA MET A 107 -5.49 18.76 -14.90
C MET A 107 -6.01 17.54 -15.68
N LEU A 108 -7.32 17.46 -15.92
CA LEU A 108 -7.91 16.38 -16.71
C LEU A 108 -7.32 16.34 -18.12
N CYS A 109 -7.25 17.48 -18.81
CA CYS A 109 -6.63 17.59 -20.13
C CYS A 109 -5.18 17.09 -20.12
N LEU A 110 -4.40 17.45 -19.11
CA LEU A 110 -3.01 16.98 -18.95
C LEU A 110 -2.94 15.47 -18.71
N PHE A 111 -3.84 14.89 -17.91
CA PHE A 111 -3.87 13.44 -17.70
C PHE A 111 -4.23 12.68 -18.98
N TYR A 112 -5.22 13.16 -19.75
CA TYR A 112 -5.56 12.58 -21.04
C TYR A 112 -4.40 12.71 -22.03
N LEU A 113 -3.72 13.85 -22.08
CA LEU A 113 -2.54 14.05 -22.90
C LEU A 113 -1.41 13.09 -22.51
N ALA A 114 -1.11 12.96 -21.22
CA ALA A 114 -0.10 12.04 -20.71
C ALA A 114 -0.43 10.58 -21.09
N ARG A 115 -1.70 10.19 -21.02
CA ARG A 115 -2.16 8.87 -21.48
C ARG A 115 -1.97 8.70 -22.99
N LEU A 116 -2.32 9.72 -23.80
CA LEU A 116 -2.14 9.71 -25.25
C LEU A 116 -0.66 9.62 -25.65
N LEU A 117 0.25 10.22 -24.87
CA LEU A 117 1.69 10.12 -25.04
C LEU A 117 2.29 8.79 -24.54
N GLY A 118 1.44 7.86 -24.08
CA GLY A 118 1.83 6.49 -23.75
C GLY A 118 2.05 6.21 -22.27
N SER A 119 1.70 7.12 -21.36
CA SER A 119 1.76 6.85 -19.93
C SER A 119 0.70 5.82 -19.53
N PRO A 120 1.09 4.63 -19.04
CA PRO A 120 0.13 3.59 -18.68
C PRO A 120 -0.53 3.86 -17.32
N TRP A 121 0.04 4.74 -16.50
CA TRP A 121 -0.39 4.96 -15.12
C TRP A 121 -1.52 5.97 -15.00
N HIS A 122 -1.88 6.69 -16.06
CA HIS A 122 -2.96 7.68 -16.05
C HIS A 122 -4.32 7.00 -16.28
N ASN A 123 -4.84 6.40 -15.20
CA ASN A 123 -6.16 5.76 -15.19
C ASN A 123 -7.30 6.78 -15.25
N ILE A 124 -7.11 7.95 -14.64
CA ILE A 124 -8.04 9.09 -14.57
C ILE A 124 -9.27 8.79 -13.70
N ASP A 125 -9.88 7.62 -13.86
CA ASP A 125 -11.06 7.16 -13.13
C ASP A 125 -10.68 6.22 -11.97
N GLY A 126 -11.35 6.39 -10.82
CA GLY A 126 -11.24 5.51 -9.66
C GLY A 126 -11.63 4.06 -9.95
N TYR A 127 -12.59 3.82 -10.85
CA TYR A 127 -12.99 2.48 -11.27
C TYR A 127 -11.81 1.73 -11.94
N LYS A 128 -11.10 2.40 -12.86
CA LYS A 128 -9.90 1.84 -13.49
C LYS A 128 -8.76 1.69 -12.51
N ALA A 129 -8.62 2.64 -11.58
CA ALA A 129 -7.62 2.59 -10.52
C ALA A 129 -7.82 1.41 -9.56
N ALA A 130 -9.06 0.94 -9.37
CA ALA A 130 -9.40 -0.22 -8.55
C ALA A 130 -9.08 -1.58 -9.20
N ASN A 131 -8.67 -1.61 -10.47
CA ASN A 131 -8.44 -2.84 -11.23
C ASN A 131 -7.40 -3.77 -10.56
N ALA A 132 -6.23 -3.28 -10.17
CA ALA A 132 -5.21 -4.09 -9.51
C ALA A 132 -5.63 -4.64 -8.14
N PRO A 133 -6.22 -3.86 -7.21
CA PRO A 133 -6.81 -4.40 -5.98
C PRO A 133 -7.82 -5.53 -6.22
N VAL A 134 -8.72 -5.36 -7.20
CA VAL A 134 -9.73 -6.37 -7.54
C VAL A 134 -9.09 -7.61 -8.17
N TYR A 135 -8.11 -7.42 -9.06
CA TYR A 135 -7.38 -8.49 -9.71
C TYR A 135 -6.69 -9.40 -8.67
N VAL A 136 -5.90 -8.83 -7.76
CA VAL A 136 -5.12 -9.64 -6.80
C VAL A 136 -5.99 -10.36 -5.76
N THR A 137 -7.23 -9.93 -5.55
CA THR A 137 -8.15 -10.54 -4.58
C THR A 137 -9.10 -11.56 -5.19
N ARG A 138 -9.46 -11.41 -6.47
CA ARG A 138 -10.49 -12.23 -7.11
C ARG A 138 -9.97 -13.12 -8.23
N LEU A 139 -8.91 -12.71 -8.91
CA LEU A 139 -8.44 -13.36 -10.13
C LEU A 139 -7.05 -13.97 -9.96
N ALA A 140 -6.18 -13.35 -9.16
CA ALA A 140 -4.84 -13.87 -8.93
C ALA A 140 -4.88 -15.23 -8.22
N ASN A 141 -4.24 -16.22 -8.82
CA ASN A 141 -4.03 -17.53 -8.23
C ASN A 141 -2.72 -17.52 -7.42
N PRO A 142 -2.76 -17.72 -6.09
CA PRO A 142 -1.56 -17.68 -5.26
C PRO A 142 -0.44 -18.67 -5.63
N ASN A 143 -0.74 -19.68 -6.44
CA ASN A 143 0.23 -20.67 -6.90
C ASN A 143 0.99 -20.25 -8.16
N PHE A 144 0.41 -19.37 -8.99
CA PHE A 144 1.01 -18.94 -10.25
C PHE A 144 1.46 -17.48 -10.20
N GLU A 145 0.69 -16.62 -9.54
CA GLU A 145 1.00 -15.20 -9.42
C GLU A 145 2.12 -14.93 -8.40
N LYS A 146 3.07 -14.11 -8.84
CA LYS A 146 4.18 -13.63 -8.04
C LYS A 146 3.71 -12.70 -6.93
N GLN A 147 4.21 -12.90 -5.72
CA GLN A 147 3.94 -12.02 -4.57
C GLN A 147 5.09 -11.06 -4.27
N ASP A 148 6.22 -11.16 -4.97
CA ASP A 148 7.39 -10.27 -4.81
C ASP A 148 7.38 -9.08 -5.79
N VAL A 149 6.27 -8.88 -6.51
CA VAL A 149 6.08 -7.78 -7.46
C VAL A 149 4.93 -6.88 -7.03
N LYS A 150 4.97 -5.63 -7.50
CA LYS A 150 3.90 -4.66 -7.31
C LYS A 150 2.95 -4.67 -8.50
N TYR A 151 1.67 -4.92 -8.25
CA TYR A 151 0.64 -4.93 -9.28
C TYR A 151 0.06 -3.55 -9.50
N GLY A 152 0.14 -3.05 -10.73
CA GLY A 152 -0.34 -1.74 -11.10
C GLY A 152 -1.64 -1.76 -11.88
N SER A 153 -2.58 -0.90 -11.51
CA SER A 153 -3.69 -0.53 -12.39
C SER A 153 -3.15 0.33 -13.52
N ALA A 154 -3.26 -0.15 -14.75
CA ALA A 154 -2.81 0.56 -15.93
C ALA A 154 -3.97 0.75 -16.93
N THR A 155 -3.88 1.78 -17.75
CA THR A 155 -4.84 2.07 -18.80
C THR A 155 -4.09 2.38 -20.10
N SER A 156 -4.49 1.72 -21.18
CA SER A 156 -3.92 1.92 -22.52
C SER A 156 -4.37 3.24 -23.16
N ARG A 157 -3.79 3.60 -24.31
CA ARG A 157 -4.07 4.86 -25.01
C ARG A 157 -5.55 4.99 -25.41
N ASP A 158 -6.14 3.89 -25.86
CA ASP A 158 -7.55 3.69 -26.21
C ASP A 158 -8.48 3.58 -24.99
N GLY A 159 -7.92 3.58 -23.77
CA GLY A 159 -8.70 3.65 -22.53
C GLY A 159 -9.04 2.30 -21.91
N MET A 160 -8.51 1.19 -22.43
CA MET A 160 -8.72 -0.16 -21.89
C MET A 160 -7.88 -0.39 -20.62
N PRO A 161 -8.50 -0.83 -19.50
CA PRO A 161 -7.77 -1.13 -18.28
C PRO A 161 -7.07 -2.48 -18.38
N TYR A 162 -5.85 -2.56 -17.86
CA TYR A 162 -5.07 -3.80 -17.77
C TYR A 162 -4.18 -3.79 -16.53
N ILE A 163 -3.53 -4.92 -16.24
CA ILE A 163 -2.63 -5.08 -15.10
C ILE A 163 -1.19 -5.01 -15.59
N LYS A 164 -0.37 -4.20 -14.92
CA LYS A 164 1.06 -4.10 -15.20
C LYS A 164 1.87 -4.24 -13.92
N THR A 165 2.77 -5.21 -13.87
CA THR A 165 3.63 -5.45 -12.71
C THR A 165 4.88 -4.57 -12.76
N GLN A 166 5.40 -4.24 -11.57
CA GLN A 166 6.68 -3.55 -11.37
C GLN A 166 7.50 -4.33 -10.35
N GLU A 167 8.81 -4.36 -10.55
CA GLU A 167 9.75 -4.90 -9.56
C GLU A 167 9.83 -3.98 -8.35
N ILE A 168 10.14 -4.58 -7.20
CA ILE A 168 10.33 -3.86 -5.96
C ILE A 168 11.78 -4.03 -5.55
N ASP A 169 12.50 -2.92 -5.44
CA ASP A 169 13.86 -2.91 -4.91
C ASP A 169 13.82 -3.34 -3.42
N PRO A 170 14.54 -4.40 -3.00
CA PRO A 170 14.53 -4.89 -1.62
C PRO A 170 15.49 -4.15 -0.67
N THR A 171 16.22 -3.13 -1.14
CA THR A 171 17.23 -2.41 -0.35
C THR A 171 16.62 -1.78 0.91
N GLY A 172 17.19 -2.12 2.07
CA GLY A 172 16.74 -1.68 3.39
C GLY A 172 15.57 -2.48 3.97
N MET A 173 15.12 -3.56 3.32
CA MET A 173 14.02 -4.41 3.79
C MET A 173 14.26 -4.94 5.22
N SER A 174 15.43 -5.52 5.47
CA SER A 174 15.76 -6.14 6.76
C SER A 174 15.77 -5.13 7.90
N ASP A 175 16.38 -3.95 7.68
CA ASP A 175 16.48 -2.89 8.69
C ASP A 175 15.10 -2.31 9.03
N VAL A 176 14.29 -2.05 8.00
CA VAL A 176 12.91 -1.57 8.17
C VAL A 176 12.08 -2.59 8.94
N PHE A 177 12.18 -3.87 8.58
CA PHE A 177 11.40 -4.90 9.24
C PHE A 177 11.82 -5.09 10.71
N ALA A 178 13.12 -5.11 11.00
CA ALA A 178 13.64 -5.18 12.36
C ALA A 178 13.16 -3.99 13.20
N TYR A 179 13.17 -2.78 12.64
CA TYR A 179 12.65 -1.58 13.31
C TYR A 179 11.15 -1.72 13.63
N ILE A 180 10.35 -2.12 12.65
CA ILE A 180 8.90 -2.30 12.81
C ILE A 180 8.58 -3.39 13.84
N GLN A 181 9.34 -4.48 13.88
CA GLN A 181 9.18 -5.52 14.90
C GLN A 181 9.49 -5.00 16.30
N LYS A 182 10.61 -4.28 16.48
CA LYS A 182 10.93 -3.64 17.76
C LYS A 182 9.82 -2.68 18.20
N LYS A 183 9.30 -1.88 17.26
CA LYS A 183 8.19 -0.96 17.50
C LYS A 183 6.91 -1.68 17.90
N LYS A 184 6.61 -2.83 17.27
CA LYS A 184 5.47 -3.67 17.66
C LYS A 184 5.59 -4.11 19.11
N LEU A 185 6.76 -4.60 19.55
CA LEU A 185 6.97 -5.03 20.93
C LEU A 185 6.79 -3.87 21.93
N GLU A 186 7.29 -2.67 21.60
CA GLU A 186 7.07 -1.44 22.38
C GLU A 186 5.58 -1.15 22.56
N TRP A 187 4.78 -1.28 21.49
CA TRP A 187 3.34 -1.01 21.52
C TRP A 187 2.53 -2.15 22.14
N ASP A 188 2.98 -3.39 22.04
CA ASP A 188 2.40 -4.52 22.76
C ASP A 188 2.46 -4.28 24.28
N GLU A 189 3.60 -3.81 24.78
CA GLU A 189 3.76 -3.46 26.20
C GLU A 189 2.89 -2.24 26.57
N LYS A 190 2.89 -1.20 25.73
CA LYS A 190 2.12 0.03 26.00
C LYS A 190 0.61 -0.21 26.05
N LEU A 191 0.10 -1.16 25.28
CA LEU A 191 -1.33 -1.45 25.16
C LEU A 191 -1.79 -2.70 25.92
N LYS A 192 -0.89 -3.37 26.67
CA LYS A 192 -1.18 -4.65 27.34
C LYS A 192 -2.42 -4.61 28.26
N ASP A 193 -2.63 -3.49 28.96
CA ASP A 193 -3.70 -3.32 29.94
C ASP A 193 -4.93 -2.58 29.37
N GLN A 194 -4.94 -2.31 28.06
CA GLN A 194 -6.02 -1.53 27.41
C GLN A 194 -7.20 -2.41 26.97
N ILE A 195 -6.99 -3.72 26.82
CA ILE A 195 -8.05 -4.66 26.42
C ILE A 195 -8.65 -5.27 27.69
N VAL A 196 -9.74 -4.67 28.16
CA VAL A 196 -10.58 -5.21 29.22
C VAL A 196 -11.80 -5.92 28.62
N GLU A 197 -12.21 -7.05 29.19
CA GLU A 197 -13.47 -7.74 28.88
C GLU A 197 -14.64 -6.81 29.25
N THR A 198 -15.14 -6.03 28.28
CA THR A 198 -16.28 -5.12 28.47
C THR A 198 -17.62 -5.79 28.17
N ARG A 199 -17.61 -7.03 27.65
CA ARG A 199 -18.84 -7.76 27.35
C ARG A 199 -19.35 -8.44 28.62
N THR A 200 -20.38 -7.88 29.23
CA THR A 200 -21.26 -8.63 30.12
C THR A 200 -22.05 -9.65 29.29
N PRO A 201 -21.98 -10.96 29.62
CA PRO A 201 -22.86 -11.95 28.99
C PRO A 201 -24.32 -11.55 29.26
N ILE A 202 -25.16 -11.61 28.22
CA ILE A 202 -26.62 -11.49 28.31
C ILE A 202 -27.18 -12.83 28.80
#